data_AF-A0A7X7N3D8-F1
#
_entry.id   AF-A0A7X7N3D8-F1
#
_cell.length_a   1.000
_cell.length_b   1.000
_cell.length_c   1.000
_cell.angle_alpha   90.00
_cell.angle_beta   90.00
_cell.angle_gamma   90.00
#
_symmetry.space_group_name_H-M   'P 1'
#
loop_
_entity.id
_entity.type
_entity.pdbx_description
1 polymer ?
#
loop_
_entity_poly.entity_id
_entity_poly.type
_entity_poly.pdbx_seq_one_letter_code
_entity_poly.pdbx_strand_id
1 'polypeptide(L)'
;MRTQCFLVLTEHGYLRISGKQAYSFLRTMTTADMAVLAEIGGSIEALILSGQAEVIDRVTLIRTGEEEYMMITSPALHDEVFDWLNAHSTLADATGPIFTDISLSDESETLSALTLFGNASTDILQELSENALLEAPRINDLRLVRFDTVTAMVYTPKRGDKSLSDAKDEYWLFCSPSQAEGLYNALLSFPEIEIITADEYLESTQKNDVWTEAAKKEEYSYPDTLDLMHLVRLGYDFVGGRALAERLGDKSSSAQRLSEQ
;
A
#
# COMPACT_ATOMS: atom_id res chain seq x y z
N MET A 1 22.30 -12.34 22.67
CA MET A 1 21.87 -11.23 21.81
C MET A 1 20.54 -10.76 22.35
N ARG A 2 20.35 -9.46 22.60
CA ARG A 2 19.00 -8.95 22.90
C ARG A 2 18.18 -9.10 21.62
N THR A 3 17.06 -9.82 21.70
CA THR A 3 16.10 -9.91 20.60
C THR A 3 15.44 -8.54 20.51
N GLN A 4 15.79 -7.74 19.50
CA GLN A 4 15.33 -6.36 19.37
C GLN A 4 14.01 -6.35 18.59
N CYS A 5 13.02 -5.62 19.11
CA CYS A 5 11.75 -5.35 18.46
C CYS A 5 11.53 -3.84 18.40
N PHE A 6 10.96 -3.36 17.31
CA PHE A 6 10.72 -1.95 17.08
C PHE A 6 9.24 -1.69 16.88
N LEU A 7 8.76 -0.59 17.46
CA LEU A 7 7.39 -0.10 17.32
C LEU A 7 7.43 1.31 16.75
N VAL A 8 6.60 1.54 15.73
CA VAL A 8 6.44 2.86 15.11
C VAL A 8 4.96 3.14 14.85
N LEU A 9 4.55 4.38 15.11
CA LEU A 9 3.28 4.91 14.62
C LEU A 9 3.53 5.47 13.24
N THR A 10 2.83 4.94 12.24
CA THR A 10 2.96 5.40 10.86
C THR A 10 1.76 6.25 10.48
N GLU A 11 2.04 7.47 10.00
CA GLU A 11 1.03 8.34 9.42
C GLU A 11 0.93 8.01 7.92
N HIS A 12 -0.25 7.59 7.49
CA HIS A 12 -0.57 7.30 6.10
C HIS A 12 -1.99 7.75 5.82
N GLY A 13 -2.32 7.95 4.54
CA GLY A 13 -3.71 8.00 4.13
C GLY A 13 -4.26 6.58 3.97
N TYR A 14 -5.51 6.37 4.39
CA TYR A 14 -6.20 5.08 4.29
C TYR A 14 -7.48 5.26 3.48
N LEU A 15 -7.47 4.82 2.23
CA LEU A 15 -8.63 4.91 1.36
C LEU A 15 -9.26 3.54 1.20
N ARG A 16 -10.56 3.43 1.46
CA ARG A 16 -11.33 2.21 1.26
C ARG A 16 -12.08 2.28 -0.06
N ILE A 17 -11.85 1.28 -0.91
CA ILE A 17 -12.46 1.14 -2.23
C ILE A 17 -13.27 -0.16 -2.24
N SER A 18 -14.57 -0.05 -2.47
CA SER A 18 -15.47 -1.21 -2.39
C SER A 18 -16.52 -1.25 -3.49
N GLY A 19 -17.06 -2.45 -3.76
CA GLY A 19 -18.12 -2.73 -4.71
C GLY A 19 -17.67 -3.56 -5.91
N LYS A 20 -18.63 -4.04 -6.70
CA LYS A 20 -18.39 -5.03 -7.78
C LYS A 20 -17.38 -4.59 -8.82
N GLN A 21 -17.25 -3.28 -9.07
CA GLN A 21 -16.28 -2.75 -10.02
C GLN A 21 -14.99 -2.22 -9.38
N ALA A 22 -14.80 -2.38 -8.07
CA ALA A 22 -13.60 -1.91 -7.37
C ALA A 22 -12.31 -2.46 -7.98
N TYR A 23 -12.25 -3.76 -8.30
CA TYR A 23 -11.08 -4.37 -8.94
C TYR A 23 -10.77 -3.74 -10.30
N SER A 24 -11.78 -3.63 -11.16
CA SER A 24 -11.63 -3.04 -12.50
C SER A 24 -11.21 -1.58 -12.42
N PHE A 25 -11.80 -0.82 -11.49
CA PHE A 25 -11.47 0.57 -11.26
C PHE A 25 -10.01 0.73 -10.81
N LEU A 26 -9.58 0.00 -9.78
CA LEU A 26 -8.20 0.03 -9.30
C LEU A 26 -7.22 -0.39 -10.40
N ARG A 27 -7.58 -1.36 -11.25
CA ARG A 27 -6.76 -1.77 -12.39
C ARG A 27 -6.60 -0.62 -13.39
N THR A 28 -7.65 0.15 -13.64
CA THR A 28 -7.59 1.33 -14.51
C THR A 28 -6.79 2.47 -13.88
N MET A 29 -6.91 2.67 -12.56
CA MET A 29 -6.31 3.83 -11.87
C MET A 29 -4.86 3.61 -11.44
N THR A 30 -4.37 2.38 -11.44
CA THR A 30 -3.02 2.05 -10.98
C THR A 30 -2.18 1.34 -12.03
N THR A 31 -0.87 1.38 -11.89
CA THR A 31 0.07 0.83 -12.88
C THR A 31 0.38 -0.65 -12.70
N ALA A 32 0.16 -1.23 -11.52
CA ALA A 32 0.62 -2.57 -11.21
C ALA A 32 -0.21 -3.68 -11.87
N ASP A 33 0.37 -4.87 -11.98
CA ASP A 33 -0.40 -6.08 -12.28
C ASP A 33 -1.08 -6.58 -11.01
N MET A 34 -2.42 -6.52 -11.00
CA MET A 34 -3.23 -6.83 -9.83
C MET A 34 -3.48 -8.32 -9.62
N ALA A 35 -2.84 -9.21 -10.39
CA ALA A 35 -2.99 -10.66 -10.24
C ALA A 35 -2.73 -11.16 -8.79
N VAL A 36 -1.85 -10.50 -8.05
CA VAL A 36 -1.55 -10.85 -6.65
C VAL A 36 -2.68 -10.52 -5.66
N LEU A 37 -3.69 -9.73 -6.07
CA LEU A 37 -4.88 -9.44 -5.28
C LEU A 37 -6.00 -10.49 -5.50
N ALA A 38 -5.67 -11.66 -6.06
CA ALA A 38 -6.61 -12.75 -6.28
C ALA A 38 -7.21 -13.31 -4.98
N GLU A 39 -6.49 -13.18 -3.86
CA GLU A 39 -6.91 -13.65 -2.53
C GLU A 39 -6.99 -12.50 -1.53
N ILE A 40 -7.83 -12.64 -0.50
CA ILE A 40 -7.87 -11.69 0.63
C ILE A 40 -6.52 -11.71 1.34
N GLY A 41 -6.04 -10.52 1.72
CA GLY A 41 -4.69 -10.30 2.25
C GLY A 41 -3.64 -10.09 1.16
N GLY A 42 -3.91 -10.49 -0.09
CA GLY A 42 -3.03 -10.18 -1.21
C GLY A 42 -2.76 -8.67 -1.28
N SER A 43 -1.49 -8.30 -1.51
CA SER A 43 -1.07 -6.90 -1.63
C SER A 43 -0.12 -6.65 -2.78
N ILE A 44 -0.09 -5.41 -3.25
CA ILE A 44 0.83 -4.94 -4.29
C ILE A 44 1.18 -3.47 -4.08
N GLU A 45 2.42 -3.09 -4.36
CA GLU A 45 2.79 -1.69 -4.54
C GLU A 45 2.45 -1.26 -5.98
N ALA A 46 1.85 -0.08 -6.14
CA ALA A 46 1.46 0.44 -7.44
C ALA A 46 1.70 1.95 -7.50
N LEU A 47 1.73 2.51 -8.71
CA LEU A 47 1.71 3.95 -8.91
C LEU A 47 0.31 4.39 -9.30
N ILE A 48 -0.05 5.59 -8.86
CA ILE A 48 -1.16 6.38 -9.40
C ILE A 48 -0.53 7.45 -10.28
N LEU A 49 -1.01 7.56 -11.52
CA LEU A 49 -0.48 8.53 -12.47
C LEU A 49 -1.54 9.55 -12.88
N SER A 50 -1.07 10.74 -13.24
CA SER A 50 -1.84 11.71 -14.00
C SER A 50 -2.08 11.21 -15.43
N GLY A 51 -2.98 11.88 -16.16
CA GLY A 51 -3.20 11.61 -17.59
C GLY A 51 -1.94 11.81 -18.45
N GLN A 52 -0.96 12.55 -17.96
CA GLN A 52 0.32 12.87 -18.59
C GLN A 52 1.46 11.94 -18.13
N ALA A 53 1.14 10.87 -17.38
CA ALA A 53 2.07 9.90 -16.81
C ALA A 53 2.97 10.43 -15.69
N GLU A 54 2.63 11.57 -15.09
CA GLU A 54 3.31 12.06 -13.89
C GLU A 54 2.85 11.22 -12.70
N VAL A 55 3.78 10.88 -11.81
CA VAL A 55 3.46 10.12 -10.60
C VAL A 55 2.74 11.05 -9.63
N ILE A 56 1.50 10.70 -9.30
CA ILE A 56 0.71 11.35 -8.24
C ILE A 56 1.15 10.76 -6.90
N ASP A 57 1.11 9.43 -6.77
CA ASP A 57 1.60 8.75 -5.57
C ASP A 57 2.08 7.32 -5.86
N ARG A 58 2.90 6.79 -4.96
CA ARG A 58 3.17 5.35 -4.83
C ARG A 58 2.37 4.82 -3.65
N VAL A 59 1.48 3.88 -3.94
CA VAL A 59 0.52 3.35 -2.97
C VAL A 59 0.74 1.86 -2.72
N THR A 60 0.31 1.38 -1.55
CA THR A 60 0.13 -0.05 -1.29
C THR A 60 -1.36 -0.39 -1.37
N LEU A 61 -1.72 -1.36 -2.21
CA LEU A 61 -3.06 -1.92 -2.26
C LEU A 61 -3.09 -3.23 -1.49
N ILE A 62 -4.11 -3.43 -0.66
CA ILE A 62 -4.40 -4.68 0.06
C ILE A 62 -5.84 -5.05 -0.22
N ARG A 63 -6.10 -6.31 -0.59
CA ARG A 63 -7.48 -6.82 -0.66
C ARG A 63 -7.96 -7.19 0.74
N THR A 64 -8.94 -6.48 1.27
CA THR A 64 -9.45 -6.68 2.64
C THR A 64 -10.75 -7.50 2.68
N GLY A 65 -11.44 -7.62 1.55
CA GLY A 65 -12.67 -8.40 1.43
C GLY A 65 -12.90 -8.93 0.01
N GLU A 66 -14.10 -9.50 -0.21
CA GLU A 66 -14.46 -10.08 -1.52
C GLU A 66 -14.47 -9.00 -2.62
N GLU A 67 -15.05 -7.84 -2.30
CA GLU A 67 -15.16 -6.67 -3.18
C GLU A 67 -14.65 -5.41 -2.45
N GLU A 68 -13.66 -5.57 -1.56
CA GLU A 68 -13.13 -4.47 -0.74
C GLU A 68 -11.60 -4.47 -0.75
N TYR A 69 -11.05 -3.27 -0.90
CA TYR A 69 -9.63 -2.99 -0.95
C TYR A 69 -9.31 -1.80 -0.05
N MET A 70 -8.16 -1.87 0.61
CA MET A 70 -7.53 -0.75 1.29
C MET A 70 -6.37 -0.26 0.43
N MET A 71 -6.34 1.04 0.17
CA MET A 71 -5.21 1.74 -0.44
C MET A 71 -4.54 2.58 0.63
N ILE A 72 -3.24 2.37 0.80
CA ILE A 72 -2.40 3.11 1.72
C ILE A 72 -1.56 4.08 0.90
N THR A 73 -1.74 5.37 1.15
CA THR A 73 -1.07 6.45 0.42
C THR A 73 0.03 7.08 1.26
N SER A 74 0.86 7.90 0.62
CA SER A 74 1.72 8.84 1.34
C SER A 74 0.84 9.82 2.14
N PRO A 75 1.20 10.15 3.40
CA PRO A 75 0.37 11.03 4.24
C PRO A 75 0.15 12.42 3.62
N ALA A 76 1.15 12.98 2.95
CA ALA A 76 1.04 14.30 2.32
C ALA A 76 0.20 14.32 1.01
N LEU A 77 -0.09 13.16 0.42
CA LEU A 77 -0.69 13.04 -0.91
C LEU A 77 -2.09 12.42 -0.89
N HIS A 78 -2.61 12.04 0.28
CA HIS A 78 -3.86 11.30 0.40
C HIS A 78 -5.07 12.07 -0.14
N ASP A 79 -5.17 13.37 0.17
CA ASP A 79 -6.25 14.24 -0.34
C ASP A 79 -6.25 14.28 -1.87
N GLU A 80 -5.07 14.51 -2.48
CA GLU A 80 -4.93 14.56 -3.94
C GLU A 80 -5.28 13.21 -4.59
N VAL A 81 -4.82 12.10 -4.00
CA VAL A 81 -5.17 10.76 -4.46
C VAL A 81 -6.67 10.52 -4.36
N PHE A 82 -7.30 10.87 -3.22
CA PHE A 82 -8.73 10.66 -3.01
C PHE A 82 -9.56 11.47 -4.01
N ASP A 83 -9.26 12.75 -4.19
CA ASP A 83 -9.91 13.62 -5.16
C ASP A 83 -9.74 13.09 -6.59
N TRP A 84 -8.55 12.62 -6.94
CA TRP A 84 -8.26 12.02 -8.25
C TRP A 84 -9.12 10.78 -8.50
N LEU A 85 -9.18 9.86 -7.54
CA LEU A 85 -10.01 8.66 -7.65
C LEU A 85 -11.50 9.00 -7.70
N ASN A 86 -11.96 9.96 -6.90
CA ASN A 86 -13.35 10.37 -6.86
C ASN A 86 -13.81 11.06 -8.15
N ALA A 87 -12.94 11.88 -8.76
CA ALA A 87 -13.20 12.45 -10.08
C ALA A 87 -13.35 11.35 -11.15
N HIS A 88 -12.54 10.29 -11.09
CA HIS A 88 -12.58 9.19 -12.07
C HIS A 88 -13.73 8.21 -11.84
N SER A 89 -14.14 7.97 -10.59
CA SER A 89 -15.24 7.06 -10.27
C SER A 89 -16.60 7.56 -10.77
N THR A 90 -16.72 8.87 -10.96
CA THR A 90 -17.95 9.54 -11.43
C THR A 90 -17.99 9.81 -12.93
N LEU A 91 -16.94 9.43 -13.68
CA LEU A 91 -16.90 9.60 -15.13
C LEU A 91 -18.01 8.80 -15.82
N ALA A 92 -18.60 9.41 -16.84
CA ALA A 92 -19.66 8.83 -17.66
C ALA A 92 -19.39 9.09 -19.14
N ASP A 93 -19.81 8.15 -19.99
CA ASP A 93 -19.82 8.29 -21.44
C ASP A 93 -21.28 8.40 -21.97
N ALA A 94 -21.44 8.29 -23.29
CA ALA A 94 -22.76 8.36 -23.93
C ALA A 94 -23.75 7.26 -23.49
N THR A 95 -23.26 6.20 -22.85
CA THR A 95 -24.03 5.04 -22.40
C THR A 95 -24.28 5.01 -20.89
N GLY A 96 -23.63 5.90 -20.12
CA GLY A 96 -23.80 6.02 -18.67
C GLY A 96 -22.46 6.05 -17.92
N PRO A 97 -22.47 5.83 -16.60
CA PRO A 97 -21.24 5.77 -15.79
C PRO A 97 -20.30 4.68 -16.30
N ILE A 98 -19.00 5.00 -16.40
CA ILE A 98 -17.95 4.04 -16.79
C ILE A 98 -17.84 2.95 -15.73
N PHE A 99 -17.83 3.37 -14.46
CA PHE A 99 -17.85 2.48 -13.31
C PHE A 99 -19.19 2.61 -12.59
N THR A 100 -19.80 1.47 -12.30
CA THR A 100 -21.03 1.33 -11.52
C THR A 100 -20.75 0.45 -10.31
N ASP A 101 -21.47 0.65 -9.22
CA ASP A 101 -21.27 -0.14 -7.98
C ASP A 101 -19.82 -0.03 -7.45
N ILE A 102 -19.40 1.22 -7.25
CA ILE A 102 -18.15 1.58 -6.59
C ILE A 102 -18.41 2.61 -5.49
N SER A 103 -17.79 2.40 -4.33
CA SER A 103 -17.77 3.33 -3.20
C SER A 103 -16.32 3.61 -2.81
N LEU A 104 -16.00 4.89 -2.69
CA LEU A 104 -14.73 5.38 -2.17
C LEU A 104 -15.00 6.06 -0.83
N SER A 105 -14.22 5.74 0.20
CA SER A 105 -14.22 6.47 1.46
C SER A 105 -12.80 6.71 1.93
N ASP A 106 -12.59 7.89 2.50
CA ASP A 106 -11.38 8.20 3.24
C ASP A 106 -11.57 7.76 4.70
N GLU A 107 -10.72 6.85 5.15
CA GLU A 107 -10.69 6.27 6.48
C GLU A 107 -9.48 6.79 7.29
N SER A 108 -8.78 7.82 6.81
CA SER A 108 -7.56 8.34 7.44
C SER A 108 -7.80 8.88 8.86
N GLU A 109 -9.01 9.37 9.15
CA GLU A 109 -9.42 9.82 10.49
C GLU A 109 -10.04 8.69 11.36
N THR A 110 -10.42 7.56 10.76
CA THR A 110 -11.13 6.46 11.43
C THR A 110 -10.24 5.25 11.68
N LEU A 111 -9.09 5.18 11.01
CA LEU A 111 -8.10 4.11 11.09
C LEU A 111 -6.76 4.66 11.58
N SER A 112 -6.07 3.86 12.39
CA SER A 112 -4.69 4.10 12.79
C SER A 112 -3.92 2.80 12.66
N ALA A 113 -2.64 2.89 12.29
CA ALA A 113 -1.75 1.75 12.18
C ALA A 113 -0.54 1.87 13.10
N LEU A 114 -0.29 0.79 13.85
CA LEU A 114 0.97 0.56 14.54
C LEU A 114 1.77 -0.47 13.74
N THR A 115 3.03 -0.19 13.48
CA THR A 115 3.92 -1.15 12.83
C THR A 115 4.88 -1.73 13.87
N LEU A 116 4.84 -3.06 14.01
CA LEU A 116 5.71 -3.82 14.88
C LEU A 116 6.61 -4.70 14.02
N PHE A 117 7.91 -4.61 14.18
CA PHE A 117 8.85 -5.45 13.43
C PHE A 117 10.08 -5.80 14.26
N GLY A 118 10.65 -6.97 14.01
CA GLY A 118 11.74 -7.48 14.84
C GLY A 118 11.65 -8.97 15.08
N ASN A 119 12.74 -9.57 15.54
CA ASN A 119 12.81 -11.01 15.79
C ASN A 119 11.91 -11.48 16.94
N ALA A 120 11.47 -10.58 17.82
CA ALA A 120 10.55 -10.89 18.93
C ALA A 120 9.09 -10.53 18.62
N SER A 121 8.79 -9.92 17.46
CA SER A 121 7.46 -9.38 17.16
C SER A 121 6.37 -10.46 17.17
N THR A 122 6.65 -11.62 16.58
CA THR A 122 5.74 -12.77 16.57
C THR A 122 5.42 -13.26 17.98
N ASP A 123 6.45 -13.46 18.83
CA ASP A 123 6.28 -13.94 20.20
C ASP A 123 5.46 -12.94 21.05
N ILE A 124 5.75 -11.64 20.92
CA ILE A 124 5.02 -10.56 21.60
C ILE A 124 3.54 -10.56 21.22
N LEU A 125 3.24 -10.63 19.91
CA LEU A 125 1.84 -10.63 19.45
C LEU A 125 1.11 -11.93 19.85
N GLN A 126 1.80 -13.07 19.89
CA GLN A 126 1.23 -14.31 20.41
C GLN A 126 0.86 -14.18 21.89
N GLU A 127 1.74 -13.62 22.72
CA GLU A 127 1.46 -13.40 24.13
C GLU A 127 0.27 -12.45 24.33
N LEU A 128 0.27 -11.30 23.65
CA LEU A 128 -0.81 -10.30 23.75
C LEU A 128 -2.16 -10.80 23.24
N SER A 129 -2.16 -11.74 22.29
CA SER A 129 -3.39 -12.29 21.72
C SER A 129 -3.90 -13.53 22.45
N GLU A 130 -3.35 -13.86 23.63
CA GLU A 130 -3.62 -15.11 24.35
C GLU A 130 -3.40 -16.35 23.46
N ASN A 131 -2.39 -16.27 22.60
CA ASN A 131 -2.06 -17.21 21.53
C ASN A 131 -3.12 -17.36 20.44
N ALA A 132 -4.03 -16.41 20.20
CA ALA A 132 -4.92 -16.48 19.03
C ALA A 132 -4.14 -16.51 17.70
N LEU A 133 -2.91 -16.01 17.70
CA LEU A 133 -1.93 -16.18 16.62
C LEU A 133 -1.18 -17.53 16.70
N LEU A 134 -1.92 -18.64 16.84
CA LEU A 134 -1.37 -20.00 17.04
C LEU A 134 -0.39 -20.48 15.95
N GLU A 135 -0.51 -19.93 14.74
CA GLU A 135 0.40 -20.21 13.62
C GLU A 135 1.18 -18.94 13.28
N ALA A 136 2.48 -19.10 13.02
CA ALA A 136 3.29 -18.03 12.45
C ALA A 136 2.60 -17.52 11.18
N PRO A 137 2.34 -16.21 11.08
CA PRO A 137 1.55 -15.67 9.99
C PRO A 137 2.32 -15.77 8.68
N ARG A 138 1.55 -15.99 7.60
CA ARG A 138 2.12 -16.08 6.26
C ARG A 138 2.31 -14.67 5.72
N ILE A 139 3.23 -14.49 4.79
CA ILE A 139 3.30 -13.24 4.02
C ILE A 139 1.94 -13.00 3.36
N ASN A 140 1.48 -11.76 3.38
CA ASN A 140 0.19 -11.29 2.88
C ASN A 140 -1.02 -11.92 3.61
N ASP A 141 -0.84 -12.30 4.88
CA ASP A 141 -1.92 -12.77 5.73
C ASP A 141 -2.61 -11.58 6.38
N LEU A 142 -3.95 -11.63 6.44
CA LEU A 142 -4.80 -10.57 6.97
C LEU A 142 -5.84 -11.19 7.91
N ARG A 143 -5.80 -10.80 9.18
CA ARG A 143 -6.65 -11.41 10.21
C ARG A 143 -7.17 -10.38 11.19
N LEU A 144 -8.41 -10.54 11.64
CA LEU A 144 -8.91 -9.84 12.81
C LEU A 144 -8.44 -10.58 14.07
N VAL A 145 -7.67 -9.89 14.91
CA VAL A 145 -7.09 -10.42 16.14
C VAL A 145 -7.54 -9.57 17.31
N ARG A 146 -7.86 -10.24 18.41
CA ARG A 146 -8.19 -9.58 19.67
C ARG A 146 -6.97 -9.60 20.59
N PHE A 147 -6.56 -8.41 21.02
CA PHE A 147 -5.51 -8.17 22.00
C PHE A 147 -6.19 -7.60 23.26
N ASP A 148 -6.50 -8.47 24.22
CA ASP A 148 -7.29 -8.15 25.42
C ASP A 148 -8.65 -7.44 25.10
N THR A 149 -8.71 -6.12 25.20
CA THR A 149 -9.91 -5.31 24.94
C THR A 149 -9.91 -4.65 23.55
N VAL A 150 -8.77 -4.68 22.85
CA VAL A 150 -8.62 -4.11 21.51
C VAL A 150 -8.81 -5.20 20.47
N THR A 151 -9.55 -4.89 19.40
CA THR A 151 -9.58 -5.71 18.19
C THR A 151 -8.85 -4.96 17.09
N ALA A 152 -7.87 -5.58 16.48
CA ALA A 152 -7.10 -5.00 15.39
C ALA A 152 -7.08 -5.95 14.20
N MET A 153 -7.09 -5.37 13.01
CA MET A 153 -6.75 -6.10 11.79
C MET A 153 -5.23 -6.15 11.68
N VAL A 154 -4.69 -7.36 11.76
CA VAL A 154 -3.26 -7.65 11.68
C VAL A 154 -2.95 -8.05 10.25
N TYR A 155 -2.04 -7.31 9.63
CA TYR A 155 -1.53 -7.57 8.31
C TYR A 155 -0.03 -7.89 8.35
N THR A 156 0.40 -8.94 7.65
CA THR A 156 1.81 -9.33 7.55
C THR A 156 2.34 -9.00 6.16
N PRO A 157 2.95 -7.81 5.95
CA PRO A 157 3.43 -7.40 4.64
C PRO A 157 4.59 -8.28 4.15
N LYS A 158 4.75 -8.34 2.83
CA LYS A 158 6.00 -8.83 2.24
C LYS A 158 7.12 -7.81 2.47
N ARG A 159 8.06 -8.12 3.37
CA ARG A 159 9.29 -7.33 3.51
C ARG A 159 10.21 -7.57 2.31
N GLY A 160 10.77 -6.51 1.73
CA GLY A 160 11.71 -6.62 0.61
C GLY A 160 13.04 -7.26 1.03
N ASP A 161 13.75 -7.89 0.09
CA ASP A 161 15.01 -8.62 0.33
C ASP A 161 16.18 -7.74 0.84
N LYS A 162 16.00 -6.41 0.93
CA LYS A 162 17.03 -5.41 1.26
C LYS A 162 16.70 -4.60 2.52
N SER A 163 16.21 -5.21 3.60
CA SER A 163 16.07 -4.47 4.88
C SER A 163 17.40 -4.37 5.62
N LEU A 164 17.63 -3.25 6.34
CA LEU A 164 18.82 -3.04 7.19
C LEU A 164 18.82 -3.90 8.47
N SER A 165 17.69 -4.52 8.83
CA SER A 165 17.63 -5.45 9.95
C SER A 165 17.43 -6.88 9.44
N ASP A 166 18.17 -7.83 10.03
CA ASP A 166 17.91 -9.28 9.91
C ASP A 166 16.51 -9.68 10.44
N ALA A 167 15.69 -8.70 10.88
CA ALA A 167 14.34 -8.92 11.35
C ALA A 167 13.46 -9.42 10.21
N LYS A 168 12.98 -10.65 10.37
CA LYS A 168 12.19 -11.36 9.36
C LYS A 168 10.71 -11.02 9.40
N ASP A 169 10.25 -10.54 10.54
CA ASP A 169 8.82 -10.42 10.83
C ASP A 169 8.45 -8.94 10.97
N GLU A 170 7.37 -8.56 10.30
CA GLU A 170 6.77 -7.23 10.30
C GLU A 170 5.24 -7.38 10.32
N TYR A 171 4.58 -6.50 11.06
CA TYR A 171 3.15 -6.50 11.30
C TYR A 171 2.60 -5.09 11.25
N TRP A 172 1.56 -4.88 10.47
CA TRP A 172 0.75 -3.65 10.52
C TRP A 172 -0.54 -3.95 11.28
N LEU A 173 -0.74 -3.23 12.39
CA LEU A 173 -1.85 -3.42 13.31
C LEU A 173 -2.83 -2.26 13.14
N PHE A 174 -3.87 -2.50 12.34
CA PHE A 174 -4.90 -1.52 12.05
C PHE A 174 -6.02 -1.56 13.10
N CYS A 175 -6.34 -0.43 13.70
CA CYS A 175 -7.43 -0.30 14.67
C CYS A 175 -8.02 1.12 14.62
N SER A 176 -9.08 1.39 15.38
CA SER A 176 -9.58 2.76 15.50
C SER A 176 -8.61 3.63 16.32
N PRO A 177 -8.54 4.95 16.10
CA PRO A 177 -7.71 5.86 16.89
C PRO A 177 -7.95 5.75 18.41
N SER A 178 -9.21 5.54 18.82
CA SER A 178 -9.57 5.36 20.23
C SER A 178 -9.01 4.08 20.86
N GLN A 179 -8.69 3.07 20.04
CA GLN A 179 -8.11 1.79 20.49
C GLN A 179 -6.59 1.76 20.35
N ALA A 180 -6.02 2.58 19.47
CA ALA A 180 -4.59 2.64 19.20
C ALA A 180 -3.76 2.91 20.46
N GLU A 181 -4.21 3.82 21.33
CA GLU A 181 -3.53 4.11 22.61
C GLU A 181 -3.48 2.88 23.52
N GLY A 182 -4.57 2.12 23.61
CA GLY A 182 -4.63 0.90 24.42
C GLY A 182 -3.68 -0.17 23.90
N LEU A 183 -3.65 -0.39 22.58
CA LEU A 183 -2.74 -1.34 21.94
C LEU A 183 -1.27 -0.92 22.07
N TYR A 184 -1.00 0.38 21.89
CA TYR A 184 0.33 0.96 22.08
C TYR A 184 0.84 0.74 23.52
N ASN A 185 0.03 1.05 24.53
CA ASN A 185 0.39 0.84 25.93
C ASN A 185 0.59 -0.64 26.28
N ALA A 186 -0.23 -1.53 25.71
CA ALA A 186 -0.07 -2.97 25.87
C ALA A 186 1.27 -3.47 25.29
N LEU A 187 1.64 -3.00 24.10
CA LEU A 187 2.93 -3.30 23.47
C LEU A 187 4.10 -2.77 24.32
N LEU A 188 4.03 -1.53 24.82
CA LEU A 188 5.09 -0.96 25.66
C LEU A 188 5.31 -1.65 27.02
N SER A 189 4.44 -2.59 27.40
CA SER A 189 4.67 -3.42 28.59
C SER A 189 5.82 -4.44 28.38
N PHE A 190 6.22 -4.69 27.12
CA PHE A 190 7.29 -5.61 26.76
C PHE A 190 8.65 -4.89 26.72
N PRO A 191 9.64 -5.30 27.54
CA PRO A 191 10.94 -4.63 27.61
C PRO A 191 11.81 -4.77 26.34
N GLU A 192 11.44 -5.68 25.43
CA GLU A 192 12.10 -5.88 24.13
C GLU A 192 11.75 -4.82 23.09
N ILE A 193 10.68 -4.05 23.32
CA ILE A 193 10.18 -3.04 22.38
C ILE A 193 10.94 -1.72 22.55
N GLU A 194 11.51 -1.27 21.45
CA GLU A 194 12.06 0.07 21.28
C GLU A 194 11.14 0.89 20.37
N ILE A 195 10.81 2.11 20.79
CA ILE A 195 10.03 3.03 19.97
C ILE A 195 11.01 3.73 19.02
N ILE A 196 10.65 3.77 17.75
CA ILE A 196 11.38 4.53 16.75
C ILE A 196 10.45 5.51 16.03
N THR A 197 11.05 6.51 15.41
CA THR A 197 10.36 7.49 14.57
C THR A 197 10.01 6.92 13.20
N ALA A 198 9.09 7.60 12.49
CA ALA A 198 8.77 7.26 11.10
C ALA A 198 9.99 7.37 10.17
N ASP A 199 10.85 8.37 10.39
CA ASP A 199 12.09 8.55 9.62
C ASP A 199 13.06 7.38 9.82
N GLU A 200 13.28 6.96 11.07
CA GLU A 200 14.12 5.79 11.38
C GLU A 200 13.54 4.50 10.79
N TYR A 201 12.21 4.36 10.77
CA TYR A 201 11.53 3.25 10.12
C TYR A 201 11.76 3.26 8.60
N LEU A 202 11.57 4.40 7.93
CA LEU A 202 11.81 4.55 6.49
C LEU A 202 13.27 4.26 6.13
N GLU A 203 14.22 4.75 6.91
CA GLU A 203 15.64 4.43 6.76
C GLU A 203 15.88 2.91 6.87
N SER A 204 15.26 2.25 7.86
CA SER A 204 15.41 0.81 8.10
C SER A 204 14.89 -0.09 6.96
N THR A 205 13.89 0.39 6.22
CA THR A 205 13.29 -0.33 5.10
C THR A 205 14.05 -0.13 3.79
N GLN A 206 15.12 0.69 3.79
CA GLN A 206 15.80 1.17 2.57
C GLN A 206 14.84 1.78 1.54
N LYS A 207 13.66 2.23 1.97
CA LYS A 207 12.71 2.97 1.14
C LYS A 207 13.08 4.45 1.00
N ASN A 208 14.32 4.84 1.31
CA ASN A 208 14.95 6.05 0.79
C ASN A 208 15.21 5.90 -0.72
N ASP A 209 14.14 5.63 -1.46
CA ASP A 209 14.16 5.56 -2.90
C ASP A 209 13.99 6.94 -3.50
N VAL A 210 14.30 7.01 -4.80
CA VAL A 210 14.27 8.27 -5.56
C VAL A 210 12.88 8.92 -5.52
N TRP A 211 11.82 8.12 -5.36
CA TRP A 211 10.45 8.63 -5.21
C TRP A 211 10.25 9.44 -3.92
N THR A 212 10.66 8.91 -2.76
CA THR A 212 10.40 9.58 -1.48
C THR A 212 11.02 10.98 -1.43
N GLU A 213 12.16 11.17 -2.08
CA GLU A 213 12.80 12.49 -2.22
C GLU A 213 12.19 13.36 -3.33
N ALA A 214 11.66 12.75 -4.40
CA ALA A 214 10.96 13.47 -5.46
C ALA A 214 9.60 13.99 -4.99
N ALA A 215 8.84 13.20 -4.24
CA ALA A 215 7.55 13.55 -3.68
C ALA A 215 7.64 14.80 -2.78
N LYS A 216 8.74 14.95 -2.00
CA LYS A 216 8.99 16.12 -1.16
C LYS A 216 9.21 17.43 -1.94
N LYS A 217 9.54 17.34 -3.24
CA LYS A 217 9.90 18.50 -4.07
C LYS A 217 8.75 19.03 -4.92
N GLU A 218 7.61 18.33 -4.94
CA GLU A 218 6.44 18.66 -5.77
C GLU A 218 6.80 18.82 -7.27
N GLU A 219 7.89 18.19 -7.71
CA GLU A 219 8.34 18.24 -9.11
C GLU A 219 7.65 17.13 -9.91
N TYR A 220 7.16 17.48 -11.11
CA TYR A 220 6.65 16.50 -12.06
C TYR A 220 7.68 15.41 -12.32
N SER A 221 7.37 14.22 -11.85
CA SER A 221 8.27 13.07 -11.90
C SER A 221 7.59 11.91 -12.61
N TYR A 222 8.39 11.11 -13.32
CA TYR A 222 7.87 10.05 -14.18
C TYR A 222 8.45 8.70 -13.76
N PRO A 223 7.72 7.58 -13.96
CA PRO A 223 8.19 6.26 -13.55
C PRO A 223 9.58 5.87 -14.11
N ASP A 224 9.88 6.27 -15.35
CA ASP A 224 11.17 5.99 -16.02
C ASP A 224 12.34 6.78 -15.43
N THR A 225 12.09 7.98 -14.93
CA THR A 225 13.12 8.83 -14.31
C THR A 225 13.41 8.46 -12.86
N LEU A 226 12.50 7.73 -12.23
CA LEU A 226 12.53 7.40 -10.80
C LEU A 226 12.88 5.93 -10.51
N ASP A 227 13.25 5.15 -11.52
CA ASP A 227 13.48 3.69 -11.40
C ASP A 227 12.23 2.90 -10.91
N LEU A 228 11.03 3.42 -11.18
CA LEU A 228 9.76 2.82 -10.76
C LEU A 228 9.10 1.99 -11.87
N MET A 229 9.77 1.78 -13.00
CA MET A 229 9.22 0.98 -14.12
C MET A 229 8.90 -0.46 -13.74
N HIS A 230 9.52 -0.99 -12.68
CA HIS A 230 9.20 -2.31 -12.14
C HIS A 230 7.79 -2.40 -11.52
N LEU A 231 7.14 -1.26 -11.23
CA LEU A 231 5.76 -1.15 -10.77
C LEU A 231 4.77 -0.92 -11.92
N VAL A 232 5.24 -0.90 -13.17
CA VAL A 232 4.42 -0.59 -14.36
C VAL A 232 4.20 -1.85 -15.18
N ARG A 233 2.93 -2.26 -15.32
CA ARG A 233 2.57 -3.39 -16.16
C ARG A 233 2.68 -3.06 -17.65
N LEU A 234 3.07 -4.06 -18.44
CA LEU A 234 3.36 -3.92 -19.86
C LEU A 234 2.17 -3.51 -20.75
N GLY A 235 0.93 -3.70 -20.28
CA GLY A 235 -0.27 -3.43 -21.09
C GLY A 235 -0.56 -1.95 -21.31
N TYR A 236 -0.03 -1.05 -20.48
CA TYR A 236 -0.32 0.40 -20.51
C TYR A 236 -1.83 0.74 -20.54
N ASP A 237 -2.69 -0.17 -20.08
CA ASP A 237 -4.16 -0.04 -20.05
C ASP A 237 -4.63 0.57 -18.72
N PHE A 238 -3.99 1.68 -18.35
CA PHE A 238 -4.27 2.48 -17.14
C PHE A 238 -4.22 3.97 -17.47
N VAL A 239 -4.75 4.81 -16.57
CA VAL A 239 -4.67 6.27 -16.68
C VAL A 239 -3.19 6.71 -16.71
N GLY A 240 -2.82 7.50 -17.73
CA GLY A 240 -1.43 7.88 -17.98
C GLY A 240 -0.63 6.88 -18.84
N GLY A 241 -1.13 5.65 -19.06
CA GLY A 241 -0.41 4.60 -19.80
C GLY A 241 -0.05 4.99 -21.24
N ARG A 242 -0.96 5.66 -21.96
CA ARG A 242 -0.68 6.16 -23.32
C ARG A 242 0.46 7.19 -23.33
N ALA A 243 0.40 8.19 -22.44
CA ALA A 243 1.42 9.23 -22.36
C ALA A 243 2.78 8.63 -21.97
N LEU A 244 2.79 7.63 -21.08
CA LEU A 244 4.00 6.91 -20.70
C LEU A 244 4.60 6.15 -21.89
N ALA A 245 3.79 5.45 -22.67
CA ALA A 245 4.25 4.72 -23.86
C ALA A 245 4.81 5.67 -24.94
N GLU A 246 4.15 6.81 -25.18
CA GLU A 246 4.65 7.86 -26.08
C GLU A 246 5.99 8.41 -25.61
N ARG A 247 6.12 8.67 -24.30
CA ARG A 247 7.35 9.18 -23.67
C ARG A 247 8.51 8.20 -23.77
N LEU A 248 8.25 6.90 -23.58
CA LEU A 248 9.24 5.84 -23.76
C LEU A 248 9.60 5.61 -25.25
N GLY A 249 8.92 6.32 -26.15
CA GLY A 249 9.20 6.36 -27.58
C GLY A 249 8.87 5.02 -28.24
N ASP A 250 7.69 4.47 -27.96
CA ASP A 250 7.33 3.09 -28.27
C ASP A 250 7.89 2.57 -29.60
N LYS A 251 9.05 1.90 -29.47
CA LYS A 251 9.78 1.16 -30.48
C LYS A 251 9.04 -0.14 -30.88
N SER A 252 7.83 -0.38 -30.37
CA SER A 252 6.95 -1.47 -30.83
C SER A 252 6.34 -1.17 -32.21
N SER A 253 6.18 0.09 -32.59
CA SER A 253 5.50 0.48 -33.84
C SER A 253 6.40 0.53 -35.09
N SER A 254 7.72 0.38 -34.91
CA SER A 254 8.71 0.35 -36.01
C SER A 254 8.96 -1.05 -36.58
N ALA A 255 8.66 -2.11 -35.82
CA ALA A 255 8.88 -3.49 -36.25
C ALA A 255 7.75 -4.02 -37.16
N GLN A 256 6.54 -3.46 -37.07
CA GLN A 256 5.41 -3.84 -37.92
C GLN A 256 5.35 -3.12 -39.28
N ARG A 257 6.09 -2.02 -39.47
CA ARG A 257 6.14 -1.31 -40.77
C ARG A 257 7.24 -1.79 -41.72
N LEU A 258 8.17 -2.63 -41.25
CA LEU A 258 9.24 -3.21 -42.06
C LEU A 258 8.93 -4.64 -42.55
N SER A 259 7.78 -5.20 -42.19
CA SER A 259 7.25 -6.46 -42.75
C SER A 259 6.21 -6.25 -43.86
N GLU A 260 5.90 -5.00 -44.21
CA GLU A 260 4.95 -4.62 -45.27
C GLU A 260 5.56 -3.69 -46.34
N GLN A 261 6.89 -3.63 -46.43
CA GLN A 261 7.63 -3.06 -47.57
C GLN A 261 8.57 -4.10 -48.16
#